data_AF-A0A938LMM2-F1
#
_entry.id   AF-A0A938LMM2-F1
#
_cell.length_a   1.000
_cell.length_b   1.000
_cell.length_c   1.000
_cell.angle_alpha   90.00
_cell.angle_beta   90.00
_cell.angle_gamma   90.00
#
_symmetry.space_group_name_H-M   'P 1'
#
loop_
_entity.id
_entity.type
_entity.pdbx_description
1 polymer ?
#
loop_
_entity_poly.entity_id
_entity_poly.type
_entity_poly.pdbx_seq_one_letter_code
_entity_poly.pdbx_strand_id
1 'polypeptide(L)'
;MKCTSLQTGGKAVGLRIADCQLRIGIFVVLLAAVSSAAVVNFEDVPLLPESYWNGSDGAGGFTSGGVRFENHYNADWMFWEGFACSNRTDPNRTGIEAQYNAIAGGGQGGSANYAVVFVGWETVPTLTLARPQVLSGLYVTNNNYAYYDMRYGSLFSKKFGGPAGNDGDWLKLTIIGVDAAGQVTGEVDFYLADFRCADNTQDYLLNSWAFVNLAPLGEVKTLQFRLDSSDKGPFGLNTPTYFCIDTIVPQPPLATFEDLPLPPESHWNGADGAGGFTSGGIRFANRYHADWMFWEGFAYSNRTDPNRAGIEAQYNAIPGGGQGGSAGYGVVFVGWETLPTLTLNTPQVLSGLYVTNNNYTYYDLLQGSGFSKKFGGPTGNDEDWLKLIVTGLDAAGRTTGEVDFYLADFRFADNARDYLLDTWAFVNLAALGPVQTLQFRLDSSDQGPFGLNTPAYFCIDTIISCQSPAEK
;
A
#
# COMPACT_ATOMS: atom_id res chain seq x y z
N MET A 1 60.10 87.76 2.26
CA MET A 1 61.36 86.98 2.23
C MET A 1 60.98 85.52 1.96
N LYS A 2 61.83 84.80 1.23
CA LYS A 2 61.61 83.55 0.49
C LYS A 2 61.08 82.32 1.29
N CYS A 3 60.53 81.39 0.50
CA CYS A 3 60.54 79.91 0.61
C CYS A 3 59.40 79.14 1.30
N THR A 4 58.49 78.62 0.45
CA THR A 4 58.09 77.20 0.24
C THR A 4 58.08 76.18 1.40
N SER A 5 56.94 75.47 1.55
CA SER A 5 56.90 74.00 1.52
C SER A 5 55.54 73.48 1.03
N LEU A 6 55.58 72.41 0.23
CA LEU A 6 54.44 71.68 -0.35
C LEU A 6 53.80 70.74 0.69
N GLN A 7 52.48 70.54 0.59
CA GLN A 7 51.87 69.21 0.78
C GLN A 7 50.74 68.99 -0.23
N THR A 8 50.74 67.80 -0.81
CA THR A 8 49.96 67.35 -1.97
C THR A 8 48.55 66.92 -1.58
N GLY A 9 47.56 67.37 -2.35
CA GLY A 9 46.16 66.95 -2.23
C GLY A 9 45.92 65.59 -2.88
N GLY A 10 45.54 64.60 -2.08
CA GLY A 10 44.92 63.34 -2.52
C GLY A 10 43.44 63.32 -2.11
N LYS A 11 42.54 63.34 -3.09
CA LYS A 11 41.09 63.16 -2.87
C LYS A 11 40.83 61.70 -2.46
N ALA A 12 40.39 61.49 -1.22
CA ALA A 12 39.82 60.21 -0.79
C ALA A 12 38.35 60.13 -1.26
N VAL A 13 38.08 59.21 -2.20
CA VAL A 13 36.73 58.77 -2.56
C VAL A 13 36.32 57.73 -1.52
N GLY A 14 35.24 58.00 -0.79
CA GLY A 14 34.71 57.10 0.23
C GLY A 14 34.14 55.83 -0.39
N LEU A 15 34.80 54.69 -0.14
CA LEU A 15 34.25 53.36 -0.41
C LEU A 15 33.51 52.91 0.86
N ARG A 16 32.17 52.82 0.79
CA ARG A 16 31.36 52.22 1.86
C ARG A 16 31.66 50.72 1.89
N ILE A 17 32.26 50.25 2.98
CA ILE A 17 32.34 48.83 3.30
C ILE A 17 30.91 48.40 3.67
N ALA A 18 30.29 47.61 2.80
CA ALA A 18 29.05 46.93 3.13
C ALA A 18 29.40 45.73 4.03
N ASP A 19 28.81 45.70 5.23
CA ASP A 19 28.90 44.58 6.16
C ASP A 19 28.38 43.29 5.50
N CYS A 20 29.30 42.46 5.02
CA CYS A 20 28.99 41.13 4.52
C CYS A 20 28.88 40.18 5.73
N GLN A 21 27.68 40.10 6.30
CA GLN A 21 27.36 39.13 7.35
C GLN A 21 27.34 37.73 6.72
N LEU A 22 28.41 36.97 6.95
CA LEU A 22 28.54 35.57 6.59
C LEU A 22 27.53 34.73 7.42
N ARG A 23 26.34 34.50 6.87
CA ARG A 23 25.38 33.56 7.45
C ARG A 23 25.82 32.14 7.12
N ILE A 24 26.52 31.49 8.04
CA ILE A 24 26.73 30.04 8.04
C ILE A 24 25.36 29.42 8.35
N GLY A 25 24.58 29.11 7.32
CA GLY A 25 23.39 28.28 7.46
C GLY A 25 23.82 26.85 7.75
N ILE A 26 23.64 26.41 9.00
CA ILE A 26 23.71 24.98 9.34
C ILE A 26 22.53 24.32 8.63
N PHE A 27 22.79 23.69 7.50
CA PHE A 27 21.84 22.81 6.81
C PHE A 27 21.76 21.52 7.63
N VAL A 28 20.74 21.44 8.49
CA VAL A 28 20.35 20.15 9.08
C VAL A 28 19.69 19.36 7.97
N VAL A 29 20.44 18.41 7.39
CA VAL A 29 19.85 17.38 6.54
C VAL A 29 19.04 16.48 7.48
N LEU A 30 17.74 16.74 7.58
CA LEU A 30 16.79 15.77 8.08
C LEU A 30 16.77 14.62 7.07
N LEU A 31 17.55 13.58 7.34
CA LEU A 31 17.31 12.28 6.75
C LEU A 31 15.92 11.86 7.22
N ALA A 32 14.92 12.04 6.35
CA ALA A 32 13.64 11.39 6.53
C ALA A 32 13.94 9.88 6.52
N ALA A 33 13.94 9.26 7.70
CA ALA A 33 13.98 7.82 7.78
C ALA A 33 12.71 7.32 7.08
N VAL A 34 12.87 6.69 5.92
CA VAL A 34 11.80 5.96 5.26
C VAL A 34 11.38 4.88 6.25
N SER A 35 10.25 5.07 6.92
CA SER A 35 9.71 4.01 7.75
C SER A 35 9.17 2.96 6.77
N SER A 36 9.90 1.84 6.67
CA SER A 36 9.27 0.59 6.25
C SER A 36 8.06 0.40 7.15
N ALA A 37 6.92 0.01 6.57
CA ALA A 37 5.78 -0.35 7.39
C ALA A 37 6.23 -1.41 8.42
N ALA A 38 5.93 -1.16 9.68
CA ALA A 38 6.37 -2.01 10.78
C ALA A 38 5.57 -3.30 10.77
N VAL A 39 6.24 -4.42 11.02
CA VAL A 39 5.56 -5.68 11.34
C VAL A 39 4.80 -5.46 12.65
N VAL A 40 3.50 -5.75 12.65
CA VAL A 40 2.67 -5.61 13.86
C VAL A 40 2.72 -6.91 14.64
N ASN A 41 3.36 -6.88 15.82
CA ASN A 41 3.53 -8.03 16.71
C ASN A 41 3.01 -7.78 18.13
N PHE A 42 2.31 -6.66 18.37
CA PHE A 42 1.65 -6.34 19.64
C PHE A 42 2.56 -6.10 20.86
N GLU A 43 3.87 -6.20 20.71
CA GLU A 43 4.84 -6.02 21.80
C GLU A 43 4.92 -4.57 22.32
N ASP A 44 4.50 -3.60 21.51
CA ASP A 44 4.38 -2.19 21.89
C ASP A 44 3.10 -1.88 22.69
N VAL A 45 2.22 -2.87 22.88
CA VAL A 45 1.05 -2.75 23.76
C VAL A 45 1.42 -3.11 25.21
N PRO A 46 1.34 -2.16 26.17
CA PRO A 46 1.77 -2.41 27.53
C PRO A 46 0.78 -3.31 28.29
N LEU A 47 1.20 -4.53 28.64
CA LEU A 47 0.43 -5.47 29.44
C LEU A 47 1.25 -5.98 30.65
N LEU A 48 0.56 -6.28 31.75
CA LEU A 48 1.14 -7.07 32.83
C LEU A 48 1.29 -8.54 32.37
N PRO A 49 2.18 -9.35 32.97
CA PRO A 49 2.25 -10.77 32.67
C PRO A 49 0.93 -11.49 32.93
N GLU A 50 0.54 -12.42 32.06
CA GLU A 50 -0.69 -13.22 32.15
C GLU A 50 -1.97 -12.37 32.30
N SER A 51 -2.04 -11.28 31.55
CA SER A 51 -3.14 -10.32 31.53
C SER A 51 -3.70 -10.09 30.13
N TYR A 52 -4.63 -9.15 30.02
CA TYR A 52 -5.23 -8.73 28.78
C TYR A 52 -5.74 -7.29 28.90
N TRP A 53 -5.90 -6.66 27.75
CA TRP A 53 -6.66 -5.43 27.56
C TRP A 53 -7.83 -5.75 26.64
N ASN A 54 -9.05 -5.36 27.04
CA ASN A 54 -10.30 -5.66 26.30
C ASN A 54 -11.19 -4.41 26.09
N GLY A 55 -10.65 -3.22 26.32
CA GLY A 55 -11.39 -1.96 26.16
C GLY A 55 -12.26 -1.54 27.34
N SER A 56 -12.18 -2.22 28.49
CA SER A 56 -12.94 -1.82 29.69
C SER A 56 -12.62 -0.42 30.22
N ASP A 57 -11.54 0.20 29.75
CA ASP A 57 -11.15 1.58 30.04
C ASP A 57 -11.87 2.62 29.16
N GLY A 58 -12.62 2.18 28.15
CA GLY A 58 -13.35 3.06 27.23
C GLY A 58 -12.50 3.71 26.14
N ALA A 59 -11.26 3.24 25.90
CA ALA A 59 -10.41 3.81 24.85
C ALA A 59 -10.88 3.49 23.40
N GLY A 60 -11.85 2.58 23.25
CA GLY A 60 -12.44 2.20 21.97
C GLY A 60 -11.51 1.39 21.07
N GLY A 61 -10.34 0.97 21.58
CA GLY A 61 -9.33 0.20 20.85
C GLY A 61 -7.90 0.66 21.16
N PHE A 62 -6.93 0.00 20.54
CA PHE A 62 -5.50 0.19 20.81
C PHE A 62 -4.69 0.26 19.53
N THR A 63 -3.46 0.78 19.61
CA THR A 63 -2.55 0.89 18.47
C THR A 63 -1.34 -0.02 18.69
N SER A 64 -0.93 -0.74 17.64
CA SER A 64 0.33 -1.48 17.59
C SER A 64 0.95 -1.35 16.20
N GLY A 65 2.25 -1.05 16.11
CA GLY A 65 2.95 -0.90 14.83
C GLY A 65 2.36 0.17 13.91
N GLY A 66 1.70 1.19 14.48
CA GLY A 66 0.98 2.24 13.73
C GLY A 66 -0.38 1.82 13.17
N VAL A 67 -0.85 0.61 13.47
CA VAL A 67 -2.17 0.10 13.09
C VAL A 67 -3.13 0.23 14.28
N ARG A 68 -4.32 0.76 14.04
CA ARG A 68 -5.37 0.92 15.04
C ARG A 68 -6.33 -0.27 15.00
N PHE A 69 -6.56 -0.90 16.14
CA PHE A 69 -7.43 -2.07 16.31
C PHE A 69 -8.67 -1.67 17.09
N GLU A 70 -9.85 -1.69 16.45
CA GLU A 70 -11.10 -1.23 17.05
C GLU A 70 -11.64 -2.17 18.12
N ASN A 71 -12.12 -1.61 19.22
CA ASN A 71 -12.78 -2.34 20.29
C ASN A 71 -14.07 -1.63 20.67
N HIS A 72 -15.11 -2.42 20.87
CA HIS A 72 -16.36 -1.94 21.43
C HIS A 72 -16.58 -2.60 22.79
N TYR A 73 -16.49 -1.83 23.89
CA TYR A 73 -16.76 -2.33 25.24
C TYR A 73 -18.10 -1.81 25.76
N ASN A 74 -19.00 -2.72 26.13
CA ASN A 74 -20.26 -2.40 26.75
C ASN A 74 -20.16 -2.56 28.28
N ALA A 75 -20.15 -1.44 29.00
CA ALA A 75 -19.98 -1.42 30.45
C ALA A 75 -21.20 -1.95 31.23
N ASP A 76 -22.41 -1.80 30.68
CA ASP A 76 -23.64 -2.24 31.34
C ASP A 76 -23.73 -3.76 31.40
N TRP A 77 -23.21 -4.43 30.38
CA TRP A 77 -23.25 -5.88 30.21
C TRP A 77 -21.89 -6.56 30.38
N MET A 78 -20.83 -5.78 30.62
CA MET A 78 -19.45 -6.23 30.84
C MET A 78 -18.92 -7.16 29.74
N PHE A 79 -19.27 -6.90 28.48
CA PHE A 79 -18.73 -7.60 27.32
C PHE A 79 -18.04 -6.63 26.37
N TRP A 80 -17.20 -7.19 25.51
CA TRP A 80 -16.46 -6.46 24.48
C TRP A 80 -16.73 -7.11 23.13
N GLU A 81 -16.40 -6.43 22.03
CA GLU A 81 -16.35 -6.95 20.65
C GLU A 81 -15.20 -6.28 19.90
N GLY A 82 -14.79 -6.85 18.76
CA GLY A 82 -13.66 -6.35 17.99
C GLY A 82 -12.35 -6.97 18.48
N PHE A 83 -11.38 -6.15 18.89
CA PHE A 83 -10.05 -6.59 19.27
C PHE A 83 -9.76 -6.42 20.76
N ALA A 84 -9.13 -7.44 21.36
CA ALA A 84 -8.45 -7.38 22.65
C ALA A 84 -6.98 -7.75 22.45
N CYS A 85 -6.08 -7.26 23.31
CA CYS A 85 -4.68 -7.67 23.34
C CYS A 85 -4.45 -8.56 24.56
N SER A 86 -3.77 -9.69 24.42
CA SER A 86 -3.52 -10.62 25.53
C SER A 86 -2.13 -11.24 25.48
N ASN A 87 -1.62 -11.64 26.64
CA ASN A 87 -0.42 -12.46 26.81
C ASN A 87 -0.69 -13.67 27.72
N ARG A 88 -1.93 -14.18 27.71
CA ARG A 88 -2.31 -15.41 28.42
C ARG A 88 -1.68 -16.62 27.75
N THR A 89 -1.06 -17.51 28.52
CA THR A 89 -0.32 -18.65 27.92
C THR A 89 -0.94 -20.02 28.16
N ASP A 90 -1.96 -20.16 29.02
CA ASP A 90 -2.57 -21.46 29.33
C ASP A 90 -3.39 -22.01 28.13
N PRO A 91 -2.93 -23.06 27.41
CA PRO A 91 -3.66 -23.63 26.28
C PRO A 91 -4.75 -24.62 26.74
N ASN A 92 -4.86 -24.91 28.03
CA ASN A 92 -5.81 -25.87 28.59
C ASN A 92 -7.01 -25.19 29.26
N ARG A 93 -7.03 -23.85 29.32
CA ARG A 93 -8.19 -23.08 29.80
C ARG A 93 -9.40 -23.35 28.91
N THR A 94 -10.57 -23.61 29.50
CA THR A 94 -11.82 -23.92 28.77
C THR A 94 -12.95 -22.95 29.14
N GLY A 95 -14.01 -22.96 28.33
CA GLY A 95 -15.21 -22.12 28.55
C GLY A 95 -14.96 -20.63 28.35
N ILE A 96 -15.91 -19.80 28.79
CA ILE A 96 -15.87 -18.34 28.63
C ILE A 96 -14.67 -17.67 29.30
N GLU A 97 -14.11 -18.31 30.34
CA GLU A 97 -12.91 -17.82 31.00
C GLU A 97 -11.64 -17.94 30.13
N ALA A 98 -11.70 -18.75 29.07
CA ALA A 98 -10.63 -18.93 28.09
C ALA A 98 -10.71 -17.97 26.90
N GLN A 99 -11.66 -17.02 26.92
CA GLN A 99 -11.89 -16.10 25.80
C GLN A 99 -10.66 -15.26 25.43
N TYR A 100 -9.67 -15.12 26.32
CA TYR A 100 -8.44 -14.35 26.05
C TYR A 100 -7.24 -15.23 25.67
N ASN A 101 -7.41 -16.56 25.56
CA ASN A 101 -6.31 -17.49 25.35
C ASN A 101 -6.24 -17.94 23.89
N ALA A 102 -5.05 -17.85 23.28
CA ALA A 102 -4.73 -18.54 22.04
C ALA A 102 -4.42 -20.02 22.31
N ILE A 103 -4.95 -20.92 21.48
CA ILE A 103 -4.73 -22.37 21.65
C ILE A 103 -3.27 -22.79 21.46
N ALA A 104 -2.50 -21.96 20.74
CA ALA A 104 -1.07 -22.14 20.56
C ALA A 104 -0.24 -21.94 21.86
N GLY A 105 -0.86 -21.40 22.93
CA GLY A 105 -0.20 -21.20 24.23
C GLY A 105 0.69 -19.95 24.33
N GLY A 106 0.59 -19.03 23.37
CA GLY A 106 1.36 -17.79 23.31
C GLY A 106 1.28 -17.13 21.94
N GLY A 107 1.96 -15.99 21.77
CA GLY A 107 2.07 -15.29 20.50
C GLY A 107 2.90 -16.05 19.46
N GLN A 108 2.72 -15.70 18.19
CA GLN A 108 3.44 -16.28 17.07
C GLN A 108 4.93 -15.94 17.16
N GLY A 109 5.79 -16.88 16.77
CA GLY A 109 7.24 -16.64 16.74
C GLY A 109 7.87 -16.36 18.11
N GLY A 110 7.15 -16.60 19.21
CA GLY A 110 7.59 -16.28 20.56
C GLY A 110 7.24 -14.86 21.03
N SER A 111 6.39 -14.12 20.30
CA SER A 111 5.79 -12.88 20.81
C SER A 111 5.08 -13.13 22.14
N ALA A 112 5.23 -12.21 23.09
CA ALA A 112 4.57 -12.29 24.37
C ALA A 112 3.08 -11.95 24.23
N ASN A 113 2.78 -10.94 23.40
CA ASN A 113 1.44 -10.45 23.16
C ASN A 113 0.88 -10.97 21.83
N TYR A 114 -0.44 -11.08 21.76
CA TYR A 114 -1.20 -11.37 20.53
C TYR A 114 -2.58 -10.73 20.63
N ALA A 115 -3.26 -10.57 19.49
CA ALA A 115 -4.62 -10.06 19.48
C ALA A 115 -5.65 -11.19 19.50
N VAL A 116 -6.67 -11.03 20.33
CA VAL A 116 -7.88 -11.86 20.33
C VAL A 116 -8.96 -11.07 19.60
N VAL A 117 -9.63 -11.74 18.67
CA VAL A 117 -10.69 -11.14 17.86
C VAL A 117 -12.01 -11.81 18.21
N PHE A 118 -13.01 -10.99 18.55
CA PHE A 118 -14.38 -11.44 18.79
C PHE A 118 -15.30 -10.80 17.76
N VAL A 119 -15.84 -11.65 16.87
CA VAL A 119 -16.86 -11.25 15.89
C VAL A 119 -18.23 -11.30 16.58
N GLY A 120 -18.60 -10.17 17.19
CA GLY A 120 -19.87 -10.03 17.89
C GLY A 120 -21.02 -9.55 16.99
N TRP A 121 -21.94 -8.78 17.56
CA TRP A 121 -23.23 -8.42 16.99
C TRP A 121 -23.35 -6.92 16.69
N GLU A 122 -22.64 -6.08 17.45
CA GLU A 122 -22.76 -4.63 17.37
C GLU A 122 -21.76 -4.04 16.36
N THR A 123 -20.57 -4.64 16.26
CA THR A 123 -19.49 -4.13 15.40
C THR A 123 -18.82 -5.22 14.58
N VAL A 124 -18.42 -4.88 13.35
CA VAL A 124 -17.52 -5.72 12.55
C VAL A 124 -16.10 -5.48 13.04
N PRO A 125 -15.35 -6.51 13.49
CA PRO A 125 -13.97 -6.32 13.89
C PRO A 125 -13.17 -5.70 12.76
N THR A 126 -12.64 -4.51 12.99
CA THR A 126 -11.92 -3.70 12.01
C THR A 126 -10.56 -3.27 12.55
N LEU A 127 -9.51 -3.43 11.76
CA LEU A 127 -8.25 -2.73 11.96
C LEU A 127 -8.04 -1.70 10.87
N THR A 128 -7.40 -0.58 11.22
CA THR A 128 -7.15 0.55 10.32
C THR A 128 -5.66 0.82 10.23
N LEU A 129 -5.11 0.72 9.03
CA LEU A 129 -3.70 1.00 8.74
C LEU A 129 -3.46 2.51 8.74
N ALA A 130 -2.31 2.99 9.20
CA ALA A 130 -1.97 4.43 9.17
C ALA A 130 -2.06 5.02 7.76
N ARG A 131 -1.58 4.28 6.76
CA ARG A 131 -1.68 4.59 5.33
C ARG A 131 -2.16 3.34 4.56
N PRO A 132 -2.83 3.52 3.41
CA PRO A 132 -3.08 2.41 2.49
C PRO A 132 -1.77 1.70 2.13
N GLN A 133 -1.81 0.37 2.08
CA GLN A 133 -0.67 -0.48 1.74
C GLN A 133 -1.11 -1.90 1.39
N VAL A 134 -0.24 -2.65 0.73
CA VAL A 134 -0.41 -4.09 0.49
C VAL A 134 0.16 -4.87 1.68
N LEU A 135 -0.56 -5.89 2.14
CA LEU A 135 -0.10 -6.78 3.21
C LEU A 135 0.29 -8.13 2.62
N SER A 136 1.45 -8.68 3.01
CA SER A 136 1.81 -10.07 2.71
C SER A 136 0.83 -11.03 3.35
N GLY A 137 0.49 -10.78 4.62
CA GLY A 137 -0.34 -11.67 5.38
C GLY A 137 -0.35 -11.38 6.88
N LEU A 138 -0.99 -12.28 7.61
CA LEU A 138 -0.98 -12.32 9.06
C LEU A 138 -1.04 -13.77 9.53
N TYR A 139 -0.73 -14.02 10.79
CA TYR A 139 -0.92 -15.33 11.39
C TYR A 139 -2.24 -15.42 12.14
N VAL A 140 -2.90 -16.57 12.02
CA VAL A 140 -4.15 -16.89 12.73
C VAL A 140 -4.03 -18.19 13.52
N THR A 141 -4.78 -18.29 14.60
CA THR A 141 -5.02 -19.55 15.30
C THR A 141 -6.39 -19.53 15.98
N ASN A 142 -6.87 -20.69 16.42
CA ASN A 142 -8.10 -20.73 17.20
C ASN A 142 -7.92 -20.09 18.58
N ASN A 143 -8.97 -19.47 19.07
CA ASN A 143 -9.10 -19.15 20.49
C ASN A 143 -9.43 -20.41 21.30
N ASN A 144 -8.98 -20.52 22.55
CA ASN A 144 -9.28 -21.69 23.39
C ASN A 144 -10.78 -21.96 23.53
N TYR A 145 -11.59 -20.91 23.76
CA TYR A 145 -13.03 -21.10 23.96
C TYR A 145 -13.67 -21.74 22.74
N ALA A 146 -13.43 -21.18 21.54
CA ALA A 146 -13.92 -21.73 20.28
C ALA A 146 -13.34 -23.12 20.00
N TYR A 147 -12.03 -23.33 20.24
CA TYR A 147 -11.36 -24.60 20.03
C TYR A 147 -12.00 -25.74 20.83
N TYR A 148 -12.17 -25.55 22.14
CA TYR A 148 -12.71 -26.59 23.01
C TYR A 148 -14.21 -26.80 22.80
N ASP A 149 -14.94 -25.74 22.44
CA ASP A 149 -16.34 -25.83 22.05
C ASP A 149 -16.51 -26.69 20.79
N MET A 150 -15.73 -26.45 19.74
CA MET A 150 -15.72 -27.32 18.54
C MET A 150 -15.27 -28.75 18.87
N ARG A 151 -14.28 -28.91 19.76
CA ARG A 151 -13.70 -30.22 20.10
C ARG A 151 -14.65 -31.12 20.89
N TYR A 152 -15.43 -30.54 21.81
CA TYR A 152 -16.24 -31.30 22.77
C TYR A 152 -17.74 -31.02 22.68
N GLY A 153 -18.16 -29.95 22.00
CA GLY A 153 -19.51 -29.42 22.03
C GLY A 153 -19.83 -28.72 23.35
N SER A 154 -21.02 -28.14 23.40
CA SER A 154 -21.59 -27.54 24.61
C SER A 154 -23.10 -27.82 24.70
N LEU A 155 -23.80 -27.12 25.59
CA LEU A 155 -25.27 -27.14 25.60
C LEU A 155 -25.89 -26.41 24.39
N PHE A 156 -25.10 -25.60 23.69
CA PHE A 156 -25.56 -24.72 22.62
C PHE A 156 -24.97 -25.08 21.25
N SER A 157 -23.84 -25.78 21.22
CA SER A 157 -23.10 -26.15 20.01
C SER A 157 -22.81 -27.65 19.98
N LYS A 158 -22.58 -28.18 18.77
CA LYS A 158 -22.22 -29.58 18.60
C LYS A 158 -20.70 -29.75 18.51
N LYS A 159 -20.23 -30.94 18.85
CA LYS A 159 -18.88 -31.38 18.53
C LYS A 159 -18.69 -31.47 17.00
N PHE A 160 -17.62 -30.89 16.48
CA PHE A 160 -17.24 -30.99 15.07
C PHE A 160 -16.80 -32.40 14.70
N GLY A 161 -17.19 -32.85 13.50
CA GLY A 161 -17.08 -34.24 13.08
C GLY A 161 -18.15 -35.14 13.69
N GLY A 162 -18.99 -34.63 14.59
CA GLY A 162 -20.03 -35.41 15.24
C GLY A 162 -19.49 -36.55 16.13
N PRO A 163 -20.37 -37.47 16.58
CA PRO A 163 -19.99 -38.57 17.45
C PRO A 163 -19.04 -39.57 16.78
N ALA A 164 -19.21 -39.80 15.47
CA ALA A 164 -18.41 -40.74 14.69
C ALA A 164 -17.16 -40.11 14.07
N GLY A 165 -16.99 -38.79 14.15
CA GLY A 165 -15.84 -38.07 13.61
C GLY A 165 -15.87 -37.92 12.09
N ASN A 166 -17.05 -37.90 11.45
CA ASN A 166 -17.25 -37.85 10.00
C ASN A 166 -18.34 -36.86 9.54
N ASP A 167 -18.90 -36.04 10.42
CA ASP A 167 -19.74 -34.93 10.00
C ASP A 167 -18.90 -33.86 9.31
N GLY A 168 -19.35 -33.40 8.13
CA GLY A 168 -18.68 -32.36 7.34
C GLY A 168 -18.76 -30.96 7.96
N ASP A 169 -18.08 -30.75 9.07
CA ASP A 169 -18.07 -29.50 9.83
C ASP A 169 -16.91 -28.58 9.48
N TRP A 170 -17.08 -27.28 9.74
CA TRP A 170 -16.04 -26.28 9.47
C TRP A 170 -16.29 -24.98 10.21
N LEU A 171 -15.21 -24.25 10.48
CA LEU A 171 -15.21 -22.86 10.92
C LEU A 171 -14.36 -22.06 9.96
N LYS A 172 -14.96 -21.09 9.27
CA LYS A 172 -14.34 -20.29 8.21
C LYS A 172 -14.17 -18.84 8.67
N LEU A 173 -12.95 -18.35 8.59
CA LEU A 173 -12.58 -16.95 8.69
C LEU A 173 -12.58 -16.34 7.29
N THR A 174 -13.26 -15.20 7.13
CA THR A 174 -13.17 -14.36 5.94
C THR A 174 -12.53 -13.03 6.33
N ILE A 175 -11.41 -12.71 5.69
CA ILE A 175 -10.67 -11.45 5.84
C ILE A 175 -10.96 -10.58 4.62
N ILE A 176 -11.53 -9.42 4.84
CA ILE A 176 -12.02 -8.51 3.81
C ILE A 176 -11.11 -7.29 3.76
N GLY A 177 -10.56 -7.00 2.58
CA GLY A 177 -9.79 -5.79 2.31
C GLY A 177 -10.71 -4.64 1.90
N VAL A 178 -10.50 -3.45 2.48
CA VAL A 178 -11.26 -2.24 2.11
C VAL A 178 -10.27 -1.09 1.88
N ASP A 179 -10.43 -0.38 0.77
CA ASP A 179 -9.57 0.75 0.39
C ASP A 179 -9.88 2.03 1.18
N ALA A 180 -9.14 3.11 0.87
CA ALA A 180 -9.32 4.41 1.52
C ALA A 180 -10.66 5.10 1.18
N ALA A 181 -11.31 4.71 0.08
CA ALA A 181 -12.62 5.21 -0.32
C ALA A 181 -13.78 4.41 0.33
N GLY A 182 -13.47 3.35 1.09
CA GLY A 182 -14.45 2.49 1.74
C GLY A 182 -14.98 1.37 0.85
N GLN A 183 -14.34 1.11 -0.29
CA GLN A 183 -14.74 0.06 -1.23
C GLN A 183 -13.99 -1.24 -0.94
N VAL A 184 -14.70 -2.37 -1.01
CA VAL A 184 -14.09 -3.70 -0.87
C VAL A 184 -13.15 -3.98 -2.05
N THR A 185 -11.91 -4.33 -1.74
CA THR A 185 -10.86 -4.65 -2.72
C THR A 185 -10.73 -6.16 -2.98
N GLY A 186 -11.12 -6.98 -2.01
CA GLY A 186 -11.11 -8.43 -2.11
C GLY A 186 -11.47 -9.12 -0.80
N GLU A 187 -11.55 -10.45 -0.85
CA GLU A 187 -11.77 -11.31 0.31
C GLU A 187 -10.81 -12.50 0.26
N VAL A 188 -10.31 -12.92 1.42
CA VAL A 188 -9.51 -14.14 1.60
C VAL A 188 -10.22 -15.03 2.63
N ASP A 189 -10.52 -16.25 2.24
CA ASP A 189 -11.10 -17.27 3.11
C ASP A 189 -10.00 -18.17 3.69
N PHE A 190 -10.10 -18.48 4.99
CA PHE A 190 -9.24 -19.42 5.69
C PHE A 190 -10.06 -20.27 6.65
N TYR A 191 -9.84 -21.59 6.68
CA TYR A 191 -10.56 -22.49 7.57
C TYR A 191 -9.76 -22.71 8.86
N LEU A 192 -10.35 -22.32 10.00
CA LEU A 192 -9.81 -22.58 11.34
C LEU A 192 -10.11 -24.01 11.81
N ALA A 193 -11.10 -24.64 11.19
CA ALA A 193 -11.41 -26.06 11.30
C ALA A 193 -12.02 -26.54 9.97
N ASP A 194 -11.68 -27.74 9.54
CA ASP A 194 -12.26 -28.36 8.35
C ASP A 194 -12.33 -29.88 8.53
N PHE A 195 -13.55 -30.42 8.55
CA PHE A 195 -13.89 -31.84 8.70
C PHE A 195 -14.63 -32.37 7.47
N ARG A 196 -14.53 -31.65 6.33
CA ARG A 196 -15.24 -32.02 5.09
C ARG A 196 -14.45 -33.00 4.23
N CYS A 197 -13.22 -33.38 4.63
CA CYS A 197 -12.41 -34.25 3.81
C CYS A 197 -13.03 -35.65 3.74
N ALA A 198 -13.01 -36.28 2.57
CA ALA A 198 -13.52 -37.65 2.42
C ALA A 198 -12.66 -38.67 3.19
N ASP A 199 -11.39 -38.32 3.42
CA ASP A 199 -10.47 -39.03 4.30
C ASP A 199 -10.32 -38.24 5.60
N ASN A 200 -11.04 -38.65 6.63
CA ASN A 200 -11.10 -37.95 7.91
C ASN A 200 -9.75 -37.84 8.64
N THR A 201 -8.71 -38.55 8.19
CA THR A 201 -7.35 -38.37 8.74
C THR A 201 -6.73 -37.03 8.34
N GLN A 202 -7.32 -36.35 7.35
CA GLN A 202 -6.95 -35.01 6.90
C GLN A 202 -7.84 -33.92 7.52
N ASP A 203 -8.85 -34.30 8.30
CA ASP A 203 -9.63 -33.34 9.07
C ASP A 203 -8.74 -32.65 10.10
N TYR A 204 -8.96 -31.36 10.31
CA TYR A 204 -8.17 -30.62 11.26
C TYR A 204 -8.99 -29.62 12.07
N LEU A 205 -8.49 -29.38 13.26
CA LEU A 205 -8.89 -28.30 14.15
C LEU A 205 -7.61 -27.55 14.53
N LEU A 206 -7.42 -26.37 13.95
CA LEU A 206 -6.14 -25.66 14.01
C LEU A 206 -5.76 -25.35 15.47
N ASN A 207 -4.60 -25.84 15.91
CA ASN A 207 -4.07 -25.62 17.26
C ASN A 207 -2.67 -24.97 17.29
N SER A 208 -2.21 -24.49 16.14
CA SER A 208 -0.96 -23.77 15.95
C SER A 208 -1.21 -22.48 15.19
N TRP A 209 -0.22 -21.59 15.14
CA TRP A 209 -0.26 -20.43 14.25
C TRP A 209 -0.12 -20.86 12.79
N ALA A 210 -0.99 -20.34 11.92
CA ALA A 210 -0.95 -20.55 10.49
C ALA A 210 -0.88 -19.20 9.77
N PHE A 211 -0.03 -19.07 8.75
CA PHE A 211 0.05 -17.87 7.94
C PHE A 211 -1.09 -17.82 6.92
N VAL A 212 -1.75 -16.68 6.82
CA VAL A 212 -2.78 -16.39 5.81
C VAL A 212 -2.25 -15.37 4.84
N ASN A 213 -2.11 -15.76 3.57
CA ASN A 213 -1.66 -14.87 2.50
C ASN A 213 -2.75 -13.83 2.18
N LEU A 214 -2.42 -12.55 2.39
CA LEU A 214 -3.32 -11.41 2.13
C LEU A 214 -2.94 -10.62 0.87
N ALA A 215 -1.87 -10.98 0.16
CA ALA A 215 -1.48 -10.31 -1.07
C ALA A 215 -2.62 -10.21 -2.12
N PRO A 216 -3.54 -11.19 -2.25
CA PRO A 216 -4.69 -11.08 -3.16
C PRO A 216 -5.67 -9.94 -2.85
N LEU A 217 -5.66 -9.37 -1.63
CA LEU A 217 -6.50 -8.23 -1.28
C LEU A 217 -6.07 -6.91 -1.96
N GLY A 218 -4.87 -6.86 -2.53
CA GLY A 218 -4.32 -5.62 -3.09
C GLY A 218 -3.98 -4.59 -2.02
N GLU A 219 -4.03 -3.30 -2.40
CA GLU A 219 -3.87 -2.20 -1.43
C GLU A 219 -5.13 -2.06 -0.57
N VAL A 220 -4.95 -2.03 0.74
CA VAL A 220 -6.05 -1.85 1.70
C VAL A 220 -5.76 -0.72 2.67
N LYS A 221 -6.81 -0.05 3.16
CA LYS A 221 -6.77 0.88 4.30
C LYS A 221 -7.25 0.20 5.58
N THR A 222 -8.24 -0.69 5.47
CA THR A 222 -8.75 -1.46 6.61
C THR A 222 -8.85 -2.94 6.27
N LEU A 223 -8.71 -3.79 7.30
CA LEU A 223 -9.13 -5.18 7.24
C LEU A 223 -10.36 -5.37 8.14
N GLN A 224 -11.35 -6.07 7.61
CA GLN A 224 -12.55 -6.48 8.35
C GLN A 224 -12.60 -8.01 8.44
N PHE A 225 -13.10 -8.52 9.55
CA PHE A 225 -13.09 -9.96 9.83
C PHE A 225 -14.50 -10.49 10.05
N ARG A 226 -14.81 -11.64 9.44
CA ARG A 226 -16.07 -12.36 9.63
C ARG A 226 -15.80 -13.83 9.90
N LEU A 227 -16.67 -14.44 10.70
CA LEU A 227 -16.70 -15.88 10.89
C LEU A 227 -18.02 -16.45 10.34
N ASP A 228 -17.93 -17.65 9.77
CA ASP A 228 -19.07 -18.50 9.46
C ASP A 228 -18.75 -19.95 9.89
N SER A 229 -19.76 -20.75 10.18
CA SER A 229 -19.61 -22.12 10.67
C SER A 229 -20.67 -23.05 10.06
N SER A 230 -20.36 -24.34 9.98
CA SER A 230 -21.37 -25.38 9.73
C SER A 230 -22.38 -25.50 10.87
N ASP A 231 -21.98 -25.19 12.11
CA ASP A 231 -22.82 -25.22 13.29
C ASP A 231 -23.50 -23.87 13.52
N LYS A 232 -24.65 -23.69 12.88
CA LYS A 232 -25.49 -22.49 12.95
C LYS A 232 -26.97 -22.83 13.06
N GLY A 233 -27.68 -22.02 13.84
CA GLY A 233 -29.12 -22.11 14.04
C GLY A 233 -29.87 -20.86 13.55
N PRO A 234 -31.18 -20.76 13.87
CA PRO A 234 -32.01 -19.61 13.48
C PRO A 234 -31.55 -18.26 14.03
N PHE A 235 -30.69 -18.27 15.07
CA PHE A 235 -30.22 -17.07 15.77
C PHE A 235 -28.75 -16.72 15.47
N GLY A 236 -28.11 -17.42 14.52
CA GLY A 236 -26.71 -17.22 14.18
C GLY A 236 -25.84 -18.45 14.43
N LEU A 237 -24.53 -18.23 14.55
CA LEU A 237 -23.57 -19.29 14.83
C LEU A 237 -23.76 -19.80 16.26
N ASN A 238 -23.76 -21.13 16.42
CA ASN A 238 -23.75 -21.74 17.74
C ASN A 238 -22.31 -21.80 18.29
N THR A 239 -21.33 -21.95 17.40
CA THR A 239 -19.90 -21.94 17.72
C THR A 239 -19.48 -20.55 18.23
N PRO A 240 -18.72 -20.44 19.33
CA PRO A 240 -18.15 -19.18 19.79
C PRO A 240 -17.32 -18.50 18.70
N THR A 241 -17.58 -17.21 18.45
CA THR A 241 -16.99 -16.45 17.34
C THR A 241 -15.69 -15.74 17.70
N TYR A 242 -14.76 -16.49 18.32
CA TYR A 242 -13.45 -16.02 18.73
C TYR A 242 -12.32 -16.68 17.95
N PHE A 243 -11.31 -15.91 17.60
CA PHE A 243 -10.03 -16.40 17.07
C PHE A 243 -8.89 -15.48 17.51
N CYS A 244 -7.66 -15.83 17.18
CA CYS A 244 -6.49 -15.02 17.52
C CYS A 244 -5.71 -14.66 16.24
N ILE A 245 -5.14 -13.45 16.21
CA ILE A 245 -4.21 -13.01 15.19
C ILE A 245 -2.90 -12.54 15.80
N ASP A 246 -1.82 -12.69 15.05
CA ASP A 246 -0.51 -12.15 15.39
C ASP A 246 0.30 -11.85 14.11
N THR A 247 1.36 -11.07 14.23
CA THR A 247 2.37 -10.83 13.19
C THR A 247 1.75 -10.46 11.85
N ILE A 248 1.26 -9.22 11.75
CA ILE A 248 0.77 -8.64 10.50
C ILE A 248 1.98 -8.14 9.72
N VAL A 249 2.16 -8.66 8.51
CA VAL A 249 3.34 -8.45 7.68
C VAL A 249 2.99 -7.57 6.49
N PRO A 250 3.49 -6.32 6.43
CA PRO A 250 3.42 -5.50 5.23
C PRO A 250 4.19 -6.12 4.08
N GLN A 251 3.69 -5.97 2.86
CA GLN A 251 4.40 -6.43 1.67
C GLN A 251 5.59 -5.49 1.38
N PRO A 252 6.84 -5.99 1.32
CA PRO A 252 7.97 -5.14 0.99
C PRO A 252 7.91 -4.70 -0.48
N PRO A 253 8.25 -3.44 -0.79
CA PRO A 253 8.38 -2.99 -2.17
C PRO A 253 9.61 -3.62 -2.83
N LEU A 254 9.51 -3.90 -4.12
CA LEU A 254 10.66 -4.22 -4.97
C LEU A 254 11.49 -2.97 -5.24
N ALA A 255 10.86 -1.90 -5.74
CA ALA A 255 11.53 -0.65 -6.12
C ALA A 255 10.74 0.56 -5.61
N THR A 256 11.45 1.51 -5.01
CA THR A 256 10.89 2.79 -4.51
C THR A 256 11.66 4.00 -5.02
N PHE A 257 12.65 3.81 -5.91
CA PHE A 257 13.53 4.86 -6.45
C PHE A 257 14.42 5.58 -5.41
N GLU A 258 14.28 5.29 -4.12
CA GLU A 258 15.08 5.87 -3.03
C GLU A 258 16.55 5.39 -3.04
N ASP A 259 16.85 4.30 -3.73
CA ASP A 259 18.22 3.82 -3.95
C ASP A 259 18.97 4.60 -5.05
N LEU A 260 18.33 5.61 -5.65
CA LEU A 260 18.88 6.44 -6.72
C LEU A 260 19.26 7.83 -6.18
N PRO A 261 20.55 8.12 -5.94
CA PRO A 261 20.95 9.40 -5.37
C PRO A 261 20.72 10.56 -6.36
N LEU A 262 20.05 11.61 -5.88
CA LEU A 262 19.84 12.86 -6.59
C LEU A 262 20.14 14.08 -5.70
N PRO A 263 20.73 15.16 -6.26
CA PRO A 263 20.63 16.47 -5.64
C PRO A 263 19.16 16.90 -5.42
N PRO A 264 18.85 17.76 -4.45
CA PRO A 264 17.49 18.28 -4.28
C PRO A 264 16.96 18.98 -5.54
N GLU A 265 15.66 18.85 -5.81
CA GLU A 265 14.95 19.47 -6.95
C GLU A 265 15.55 19.14 -8.33
N SER A 266 16.06 17.93 -8.49
CA SER A 266 16.73 17.46 -9.70
C SER A 266 16.07 16.21 -10.30
N HIS A 267 16.66 15.74 -11.38
CA HIS A 267 16.21 14.56 -12.11
C HIS A 267 17.39 13.94 -12.84
N TRP A 268 17.18 12.69 -13.22
CA TRP A 268 18.00 11.98 -14.19
C TRP A 268 17.09 11.56 -15.36
N ASN A 269 17.54 11.78 -16.59
CA ASN A 269 16.77 11.51 -17.81
C ASN A 269 17.58 10.76 -18.87
N GLY A 270 18.75 10.23 -18.51
CA GLY A 270 19.64 9.50 -19.43
C GLY A 270 20.56 10.35 -20.29
N ALA A 271 20.70 11.65 -20.00
CA ALA A 271 21.66 12.53 -20.70
C ALA A 271 23.12 12.05 -20.62
N ASP A 272 23.44 11.15 -19.68
CA ASP A 272 24.74 10.49 -19.54
C ASP A 272 24.95 9.33 -20.53
N GLY A 273 23.93 8.93 -21.29
CA GLY A 273 24.00 7.83 -22.25
C GLY A 273 23.92 6.43 -21.64
N ALA A 274 23.51 6.27 -20.38
CA ALA A 274 23.47 4.95 -19.73
C ALA A 274 22.41 3.99 -20.31
N GLY A 275 21.45 4.52 -21.09
CA GLY A 275 20.34 3.74 -21.67
C GLY A 275 19.30 3.28 -20.64
N GLY A 276 19.39 3.76 -19.40
CA GLY A 276 18.47 3.50 -18.31
C GLY A 276 19.18 3.17 -16.99
N PHE A 277 18.39 2.84 -15.98
CA PHE A 277 18.84 2.70 -14.60
C PHE A 277 18.24 1.46 -13.94
N THR A 278 18.74 1.12 -12.76
CA THR A 278 18.21 0.01 -11.95
C THR A 278 17.83 0.53 -10.57
N SER A 279 16.60 0.25 -10.14
CA SER A 279 16.14 0.48 -8.76
C SER A 279 15.52 -0.81 -8.25
N GLY A 280 15.86 -1.23 -7.03
CA GLY A 280 15.21 -2.41 -6.44
C GLY A 280 15.47 -3.72 -7.19
N GLY A 281 16.56 -3.80 -7.96
CA GLY A 281 16.83 -4.92 -8.87
C GLY A 281 15.98 -4.94 -10.14
N ILE A 282 15.17 -3.92 -10.40
CA ILE A 282 14.39 -3.77 -11.63
C ILE A 282 15.13 -2.83 -12.58
N ARG A 283 15.30 -3.23 -13.84
CA ARG A 283 15.92 -2.40 -14.88
C ARG A 283 14.87 -1.58 -15.63
N PHE A 284 15.03 -0.26 -15.67
CA PHE A 284 14.11 0.70 -16.31
C PHE A 284 14.72 1.33 -17.56
N ALA A 285 14.25 0.96 -18.76
CA ALA A 285 14.83 1.41 -20.02
C ALA A 285 14.67 2.92 -20.24
N ASN A 286 15.73 3.59 -20.70
CA ASN A 286 15.71 4.98 -21.10
C ASN A 286 16.38 5.11 -22.48
N ARG A 287 15.89 6.04 -23.28
CA ARG A 287 16.53 6.43 -24.52
C ARG A 287 16.71 7.94 -24.55
N TYR A 288 17.95 8.42 -24.51
CA TYR A 288 18.26 9.85 -24.62
C TYR A 288 18.75 10.21 -26.02
N HIS A 289 18.22 11.30 -26.56
CA HIS A 289 18.53 11.84 -27.87
C HIS A 289 19.32 13.14 -27.72
N ALA A 290 20.65 13.05 -27.76
CA ALA A 290 21.53 14.21 -27.53
C ALA A 290 21.34 15.35 -28.56
N ASP A 291 21.11 15.02 -29.82
CA ASP A 291 20.97 16.01 -30.90
C ASP A 291 19.73 16.89 -30.75
N TRP A 292 18.66 16.35 -30.14
CA TRP A 292 17.38 17.01 -29.96
C TRP A 292 17.05 17.30 -28.49
N MET A 293 17.94 16.92 -27.58
CA MET A 293 17.84 17.12 -26.13
C MET A 293 16.53 16.61 -25.51
N PHE A 294 15.98 15.50 -26.03
CA PHE A 294 14.82 14.82 -25.44
C PHE A 294 15.16 13.39 -25.04
N TRP A 295 14.28 12.77 -24.27
CA TRP A 295 14.41 11.39 -23.82
C TRP A 295 13.11 10.63 -24.06
N GLU A 296 13.10 9.31 -23.95
CA GLU A 296 11.91 8.46 -23.94
C GLU A 296 12.10 7.31 -22.94
N GLY A 297 11.00 6.68 -22.52
CA GLY A 297 11.03 5.57 -21.57
C GLY A 297 10.95 6.08 -20.14
N PHE A 298 11.95 5.74 -19.32
CA PHE A 298 11.99 6.06 -17.90
C PHE A 298 13.05 7.11 -17.55
N ALA A 299 12.67 8.03 -16.66
CA ALA A 299 13.52 8.93 -15.91
C ALA A 299 13.20 8.79 -14.41
N TYR A 300 13.94 9.45 -13.54
CA TYR A 300 13.58 9.57 -12.12
C TYR A 300 13.85 10.99 -11.61
N SER A 301 13.04 11.45 -10.66
CA SER A 301 13.10 12.82 -10.14
C SER A 301 12.76 12.89 -8.66
N ASN A 302 13.19 13.97 -8.01
CA ASN A 302 12.79 14.36 -6.66
C ASN A 302 12.26 15.81 -6.62
N ARG A 303 11.69 16.29 -7.73
CA ARG A 303 11.09 17.63 -7.81
C ARG A 303 9.77 17.68 -7.08
N THR A 304 9.51 18.77 -6.37
CA THR A 304 8.33 18.82 -5.49
C THR A 304 7.31 19.91 -5.84
N ASP A 305 7.58 20.77 -6.83
CA ASP A 305 6.65 21.86 -7.18
C ASP A 305 5.41 21.32 -7.92
N PRO A 306 4.21 21.27 -7.28
CA PRO A 306 3.02 20.74 -7.93
C PRO A 306 2.37 21.78 -8.86
N ASN A 307 2.81 23.06 -8.80
CA ASN A 307 2.22 24.14 -9.58
C ASN A 307 2.96 24.42 -10.89
N ARG A 308 4.08 23.73 -11.13
CA ARG A 308 4.83 23.87 -12.37
C ARG A 308 3.99 23.34 -13.53
N ALA A 309 3.89 24.11 -14.63
CA ALA A 309 3.13 23.75 -15.82
C ALA A 309 3.98 23.83 -17.09
N GLY A 310 3.44 23.29 -18.20
CA GLY A 310 4.14 23.22 -19.48
C GLY A 310 5.31 22.24 -19.50
N ILE A 311 6.11 22.29 -20.57
CA ILE A 311 7.21 21.33 -20.79
C ILE A 311 8.29 21.32 -19.70
N GLU A 312 8.44 22.42 -18.95
CA GLU A 312 9.38 22.48 -17.83
C GLU A 312 8.95 21.62 -16.63
N ALA A 313 7.67 21.25 -16.58
CA ALA A 313 7.06 20.41 -15.56
C ALA A 313 7.15 18.90 -15.88
N GLN A 314 7.80 18.52 -16.98
CA GLN A 314 7.88 17.13 -17.43
C GLN A 314 8.50 16.17 -16.40
N TYR A 315 9.20 16.67 -15.39
CA TYR A 315 9.81 15.87 -14.32
C TYR A 315 9.06 15.92 -12.99
N ASN A 316 7.91 16.61 -12.93
CA ASN A 316 7.16 16.81 -11.69
C ASN A 316 5.97 15.85 -11.63
N ALA A 317 5.84 15.13 -10.53
CA ALA A 317 4.62 14.41 -10.20
C ALA A 317 3.59 15.35 -9.55
N ILE A 318 2.32 15.25 -9.94
CA ILE A 318 1.26 16.15 -9.44
C ILE A 318 1.09 16.14 -7.91
N PRO A 319 1.32 15.03 -7.17
CA PRO A 319 1.25 15.05 -5.72
C PRO A 319 2.37 15.86 -5.05
N GLY A 320 3.38 16.32 -5.80
CA GLY A 320 4.50 17.13 -5.28
C GLY A 320 5.60 16.31 -4.59
N GLY A 321 5.66 15.00 -4.82
CA GLY A 321 6.65 14.10 -4.24
C GLY A 321 6.36 12.64 -4.58
N GLY A 322 7.19 11.74 -4.09
CA GLY A 322 6.98 10.31 -4.24
C GLY A 322 5.87 9.77 -3.32
N GLN A 323 5.47 8.53 -3.57
CA GLN A 323 4.40 7.84 -2.90
C GLN A 323 4.69 7.67 -1.39
N GLY A 324 3.65 7.87 -0.58
CA GLY A 324 3.78 7.68 0.88
C GLY A 324 4.75 8.66 1.56
N GLY A 325 5.12 9.76 0.88
CA GLY A 325 6.06 10.77 1.35
C GLY A 325 7.53 10.48 1.02
N SER A 326 7.81 9.54 0.11
CA SER A 326 9.15 9.32 -0.44
C SER A 326 9.63 10.53 -1.25
N ALA A 327 10.94 10.64 -1.44
CA ALA A 327 11.55 11.78 -2.13
C ALA A 327 11.63 11.54 -3.64
N GLY A 328 12.06 10.35 -4.03
CA GLY A 328 12.24 9.93 -5.41
C GLY A 328 11.01 9.26 -5.98
N TYR A 329 10.82 9.41 -7.29
CA TYR A 329 9.80 8.72 -8.07
C TYR A 329 10.26 8.55 -9.52
N GLY A 330 9.67 7.59 -10.21
CA GLY A 330 9.86 7.39 -11.64
C GLY A 330 9.00 8.35 -12.47
N VAL A 331 9.58 8.90 -13.53
CA VAL A 331 8.88 9.68 -14.55
C VAL A 331 8.88 8.89 -15.84
N VAL A 332 7.73 8.74 -16.47
CA VAL A 332 7.55 7.91 -17.66
C VAL A 332 7.10 8.78 -18.81
N PHE A 333 7.82 8.70 -19.93
CA PHE A 333 7.43 9.32 -21.18
C PHE A 333 7.22 8.25 -22.24
N VAL A 334 5.97 8.09 -22.66
CA VAL A 334 5.60 7.23 -23.80
C VAL A 334 5.90 7.98 -25.09
N GLY A 335 7.16 7.86 -25.53
CA GLY A 335 7.65 8.48 -26.75
C GLY A 335 7.23 7.74 -28.03
N TRP A 336 7.94 8.01 -29.12
CA TRP A 336 7.59 7.51 -30.46
C TRP A 336 8.43 6.32 -30.90
N GLU A 337 9.66 6.19 -30.40
CA GLU A 337 10.60 5.18 -30.87
C GLU A 337 10.56 3.91 -30.02
N THR A 338 10.30 4.04 -28.73
CA THR A 338 10.30 2.92 -27.79
C THR A 338 9.17 3.01 -26.78
N LEU A 339 8.53 1.87 -26.49
CA LEU A 339 7.62 1.78 -25.35
C LEU A 339 8.43 1.78 -24.05
N PRO A 340 8.01 2.58 -23.04
CA PRO A 340 8.59 2.46 -21.71
C PRO A 340 8.51 1.02 -21.24
N THR A 341 9.68 0.46 -20.95
CA THR A 341 9.84 -0.95 -20.60
C THR A 341 10.65 -1.07 -19.30
N LEU A 342 10.11 -1.80 -18.31
CA LEU A 342 10.88 -2.26 -17.16
C LEU A 342 11.03 -3.78 -17.20
N THR A 343 12.17 -4.29 -16.72
CA THR A 343 12.52 -5.71 -16.73
C THR A 343 12.94 -6.15 -15.33
N LEU A 344 12.28 -7.18 -14.81
CA LEU A 344 12.59 -7.79 -13.52
C LEU A 344 13.87 -8.63 -13.64
N ASN A 345 14.50 -9.01 -12.53
CA ASN A 345 15.62 -9.96 -12.58
C ASN A 345 15.18 -11.40 -12.84
N THR A 346 13.99 -11.75 -12.34
CA THR A 346 13.37 -13.07 -12.49
C THR A 346 11.87 -12.91 -12.73
N PRO A 347 11.24 -13.84 -13.48
CA PRO A 347 9.80 -13.82 -13.66
C PRO A 347 9.07 -13.96 -12.31
N GLN A 348 8.12 -13.09 -12.03
CA GLN A 348 7.34 -13.12 -10.79
C GLN A 348 5.99 -12.44 -10.97
N VAL A 349 5.06 -12.75 -10.08
CA VAL A 349 3.77 -12.05 -9.99
C VAL A 349 3.99 -10.74 -9.24
N LEU A 350 3.52 -9.63 -9.81
CA LEU A 350 3.51 -8.32 -9.15
C LEU A 350 2.13 -8.09 -8.54
N SER A 351 2.09 -7.61 -7.30
CA SER A 351 0.82 -7.15 -6.70
C SER A 351 0.36 -5.89 -7.41
N GLY A 352 1.28 -4.97 -7.70
CA GLY A 352 0.97 -3.72 -8.38
C GLY A 352 2.08 -2.70 -8.31
N LEU A 353 1.73 -1.48 -8.70
CA LEU A 353 2.58 -0.28 -8.59
C LEU A 353 1.69 0.94 -8.39
N TYR A 354 2.28 2.06 -7.98
CA TYR A 354 1.56 3.32 -7.87
C TYR A 354 1.79 4.18 -9.10
N VAL A 355 0.74 4.87 -9.53
CA VAL A 355 0.77 5.82 -10.63
C VAL A 355 0.13 7.14 -10.23
N THR A 356 0.53 8.20 -10.90
CA THR A 356 -0.14 9.50 -10.82
C THR A 356 0.09 10.28 -12.11
N ASN A 357 -0.66 11.34 -12.33
CA ASN A 357 -0.40 12.22 -13.46
C ASN A 357 0.94 12.95 -13.29
N ASN A 358 1.64 13.14 -14.41
CA ASN A 358 2.72 14.10 -14.48
C ASN A 358 2.14 15.53 -14.52
N ASN A 359 2.79 16.52 -13.92
CA ASN A 359 2.31 17.91 -13.92
C ASN A 359 2.03 18.45 -15.33
N TYR A 360 2.93 18.20 -16.29
CA TYR A 360 2.75 18.73 -17.64
C TYR A 360 1.46 18.16 -18.25
N THR A 361 1.26 16.85 -18.11
CA THR A 361 0.05 16.17 -18.59
C THR A 361 -1.19 16.65 -17.85
N TYR A 362 -1.13 16.73 -16.51
CA TYR A 362 -2.24 17.17 -15.67
C TYR A 362 -2.76 18.56 -16.06
N TYR A 363 -1.86 19.55 -16.18
CA TYR A 363 -2.26 20.92 -16.51
C TYR A 363 -2.75 21.05 -17.95
N ASP A 364 -2.17 20.27 -18.88
CA ASP A 364 -2.61 20.23 -20.26
C ASP A 364 -4.03 19.64 -20.39
N LEU A 365 -4.33 18.59 -19.65
CA LEU A 365 -5.70 18.04 -19.55
C LEU A 365 -6.68 19.04 -18.92
N LEU A 366 -6.26 19.73 -17.86
CA LEU A 366 -7.09 20.66 -17.11
C LEU A 366 -7.43 21.95 -17.88
N GLN A 367 -6.49 22.43 -18.70
CA GLN A 367 -6.55 23.76 -19.32
C GLN A 367 -6.61 23.73 -20.85
N GLY A 368 -6.18 22.62 -21.47
CA GLY A 368 -5.89 22.53 -22.89
C GLY A 368 -4.62 23.28 -23.28
N SER A 369 -4.26 23.20 -24.55
CA SER A 369 -3.15 23.95 -25.14
C SER A 369 -3.46 24.36 -26.57
N GLY A 370 -2.45 24.84 -27.31
CA GLY A 370 -2.57 25.03 -28.75
C GLY A 370 -2.64 23.73 -29.55
N PHE A 371 -2.33 22.58 -28.94
CA PHE A 371 -2.27 21.27 -29.58
C PHE A 371 -3.34 20.31 -29.06
N SER A 372 -3.74 20.45 -27.79
CA SER A 372 -4.67 19.57 -27.07
C SER A 372 -5.90 20.33 -26.59
N LYS A 373 -7.00 19.62 -26.38
CA LYS A 373 -8.21 20.19 -25.80
C LYS A 373 -8.23 20.05 -24.27
N LYS A 374 -8.96 20.95 -23.63
CA LYS A 374 -9.36 20.78 -22.22
C LYS A 374 -10.33 19.60 -22.09
N PHE A 375 -10.09 18.71 -21.14
CA PHE A 375 -11.00 17.60 -20.80
C PHE A 375 -12.30 18.09 -20.16
N GLY A 376 -13.42 17.47 -20.51
CA GLY A 376 -14.76 17.96 -20.17
C GLY A 376 -15.21 19.14 -21.05
N GLY A 377 -14.32 19.65 -21.92
CA GLY A 377 -14.61 20.78 -22.78
C GLY A 377 -14.93 22.08 -22.03
N PRO A 378 -15.49 23.08 -22.73
CA PRO A 378 -15.81 24.38 -22.14
C PRO A 378 -16.88 24.32 -21.04
N THR A 379 -17.79 23.34 -21.14
CA THR A 379 -18.95 23.21 -20.23
C THR A 379 -18.74 22.20 -19.12
N GLY A 380 -17.69 21.38 -19.19
CA GLY A 380 -17.44 20.27 -18.29
C GLY A 380 -18.16 18.97 -18.65
N ASN A 381 -18.90 18.90 -19.76
CA ASN A 381 -19.74 17.76 -20.14
C ASN A 381 -19.18 16.89 -21.28
N ASP A 382 -18.05 17.28 -21.89
CA ASP A 382 -17.50 16.48 -22.99
C ASP A 382 -16.89 15.20 -22.41
N GLU A 383 -17.35 14.03 -22.90
CA GLU A 383 -16.79 12.76 -22.48
C GLU A 383 -15.31 12.66 -22.89
N ASP A 384 -14.43 12.62 -21.89
CA ASP A 384 -12.98 12.57 -22.08
C ASP A 384 -12.31 11.59 -21.13
N TRP A 385 -11.14 11.07 -21.51
CA TRP A 385 -10.39 10.12 -20.69
C TRP A 385 -8.93 10.04 -21.10
N LEU A 386 -8.06 9.75 -20.13
CA LEU A 386 -6.66 9.38 -20.33
C LEU A 386 -6.46 8.03 -19.66
N LYS A 387 -6.04 7.03 -20.43
CA LYS A 387 -5.91 5.64 -20.00
C LYS A 387 -4.46 5.18 -20.08
N LEU A 388 -3.94 4.70 -18.96
CA LEU A 388 -2.73 3.91 -18.87
C LEU A 388 -3.06 2.45 -19.17
N ILE A 389 -2.25 1.84 -20.03
CA ILE A 389 -2.33 0.43 -20.39
C ILE A 389 -1.00 -0.21 -19.98
N VAL A 390 -1.05 -1.21 -19.11
CA VAL A 390 0.11 -1.97 -18.62
C VAL A 390 0.05 -3.38 -19.17
N THR A 391 0.97 -3.72 -20.08
CA THR A 391 1.07 -5.05 -20.68
C THR A 391 2.16 -5.86 -19.99
N GLY A 392 1.80 -7.05 -19.49
CA GLY A 392 2.75 -8.01 -18.93
C GLY A 392 3.32 -8.93 -20.01
N LEU A 393 4.63 -9.17 -20.01
CA LEU A 393 5.30 -10.11 -20.91
C LEU A 393 6.09 -11.16 -20.12
N ASP A 394 6.09 -12.41 -20.60
CA ASP A 394 6.92 -13.49 -20.08
C ASP A 394 8.39 -13.37 -20.54
N ALA A 395 9.25 -14.30 -20.08
CA ALA A 395 10.67 -14.32 -20.44
C ALA A 395 10.94 -14.57 -21.94
N ALA A 396 9.95 -15.06 -22.70
CA ALA A 396 10.05 -15.22 -24.15
C ALA A 396 9.47 -14.01 -24.91
N GLY A 397 9.04 -12.96 -24.20
CA GLY A 397 8.43 -11.76 -24.78
C GLY A 397 6.97 -11.92 -25.21
N ARG A 398 6.28 -12.96 -24.73
CA ARG A 398 4.86 -13.20 -25.04
C ARG A 398 3.98 -12.51 -24.00
N THR A 399 2.88 -11.90 -24.45
CA THR A 399 1.90 -11.25 -23.56
C THR A 399 1.26 -12.26 -22.61
N THR A 400 1.29 -11.95 -21.31
CA THR A 400 0.61 -12.72 -20.26
C THR A 400 -0.73 -12.11 -19.87
N GLY A 401 -0.88 -10.80 -20.03
CA GLY A 401 -2.11 -10.06 -19.76
C GLY A 401 -1.94 -8.57 -19.99
N GLU A 402 -3.02 -7.84 -19.80
CA GLU A 402 -3.08 -6.38 -19.88
C GLU A 402 -3.97 -5.84 -18.76
N VAL A 403 -3.58 -4.72 -18.16
CA VAL A 403 -4.35 -3.99 -17.15
C VAL A 403 -4.53 -2.55 -17.61
N ASP A 404 -5.78 -2.10 -17.64
CA ASP A 404 -6.17 -0.73 -17.95
C ASP A 404 -6.39 0.07 -16.66
N PHE A 405 -5.92 1.31 -16.63
CA PHE A 405 -6.14 2.23 -15.52
C PHE A 405 -6.36 3.66 -16.03
N TYR A 406 -7.42 4.33 -15.58
CA TYR A 406 -7.74 5.69 -16.03
C TYR A 406 -7.07 6.74 -15.12
N LEU A 407 -6.16 7.51 -15.70
CA LEU A 407 -5.53 8.68 -15.08
C LEU A 407 -6.44 9.91 -15.11
N ALA A 408 -7.44 9.91 -15.99
CA ALA A 408 -8.55 10.85 -16.04
C ALA A 408 -9.77 10.14 -16.62
N ASP A 409 -10.96 10.41 -16.07
CA ASP A 409 -12.23 9.89 -16.59
C ASP A 409 -13.35 10.90 -16.38
N PHE A 410 -13.87 11.43 -17.50
CA PHE A 410 -14.95 12.42 -17.59
C PHE A 410 -16.17 11.84 -18.32
N ARG A 411 -16.32 10.51 -18.31
CA ARG A 411 -17.42 9.82 -19.02
C ARG A 411 -18.65 9.62 -18.15
N PHE A 412 -18.67 10.14 -16.93
CA PHE A 412 -19.79 9.92 -16.03
C PHE A 412 -20.97 10.83 -16.40
N ALA A 413 -22.18 10.27 -16.38
CA ALA A 413 -23.40 11.07 -16.61
C ALA A 413 -23.64 12.13 -15.51
N ASP A 414 -23.09 11.89 -14.31
CA ASP A 414 -23.00 12.86 -13.24
C ASP A 414 -21.55 13.32 -13.12
N ASN A 415 -21.26 14.52 -13.62
CA ASN A 415 -19.91 15.07 -13.70
C ASN A 415 -19.28 15.30 -12.31
N ALA A 416 -20.05 15.22 -11.22
CA ALA A 416 -19.47 15.21 -9.87
C ALA A 416 -18.59 13.98 -9.61
N ARG A 417 -18.69 12.96 -10.46
CA ARG A 417 -17.85 11.75 -10.44
C ARG A 417 -16.65 11.83 -11.40
N ASP A 418 -16.61 12.84 -12.26
CA ASP A 418 -15.46 13.05 -13.13
C ASP A 418 -14.22 13.30 -12.29
N TYR A 419 -13.10 12.78 -12.74
CA TYR A 419 -11.86 12.95 -12.02
C TYR A 419 -10.67 13.12 -12.95
N LEU A 420 -9.70 13.88 -12.46
CA LEU A 420 -8.36 13.99 -12.98
C LEU A 420 -7.43 13.63 -11.83
N LEU A 421 -6.72 12.51 -11.94
CA LEU A 421 -5.97 11.96 -10.81
C LEU A 421 -4.84 12.90 -10.38
N ASP A 422 -4.95 13.46 -9.17
CA ASP A 422 -3.99 14.40 -8.57
C ASP A 422 -3.23 13.80 -7.36
N THR A 423 -3.46 12.51 -7.08
CA THR A 423 -2.86 11.75 -5.99
C THR A 423 -2.20 10.47 -6.53
N TRP A 424 -1.41 9.79 -5.70
CA TRP A 424 -0.90 8.45 -6.03
C TRP A 424 -2.01 7.42 -5.91
N ALA A 425 -2.23 6.65 -6.96
CA ALA A 425 -3.21 5.55 -6.98
C ALA A 425 -2.52 4.22 -7.26
N PHE A 426 -2.95 3.17 -6.56
CA PHE A 426 -2.46 1.81 -6.76
C PHE A 426 -3.12 1.16 -7.97
N VAL A 427 -2.31 0.59 -8.86
CA VAL A 427 -2.76 -0.23 -9.99
C VAL A 427 -2.50 -1.69 -9.67
N ASN A 428 -3.56 -2.47 -9.49
CA ASN A 428 -3.45 -3.91 -9.23
C ASN A 428 -3.01 -4.64 -10.51
N LEU A 429 -1.87 -5.31 -10.44
CA LEU A 429 -1.25 -6.04 -11.56
C LEU A 429 -1.30 -7.57 -11.40
N ALA A 430 -1.93 -8.08 -10.33
CA ALA A 430 -1.95 -9.51 -10.04
C ALA A 430 -2.56 -10.35 -11.18
N ALA A 431 -3.54 -9.76 -11.90
CA ALA A 431 -4.19 -10.39 -13.04
C ALA A 431 -3.26 -10.63 -14.26
N LEU A 432 -2.09 -9.98 -14.32
CA LEU A 432 -1.09 -10.24 -15.36
C LEU A 432 -0.41 -11.61 -15.22
N GLY A 433 -0.54 -12.25 -14.06
CA GLY A 433 0.21 -13.47 -13.74
C GLY A 433 1.72 -13.24 -13.64
N PRO A 434 2.55 -14.28 -13.77
CA PRO A 434 4.00 -14.14 -13.72
C PRO A 434 4.53 -13.40 -14.93
N VAL A 435 5.23 -12.28 -14.71
CA VAL A 435 5.83 -11.45 -15.76
C VAL A 435 7.34 -11.34 -15.58
N GLN A 436 8.07 -11.22 -16.69
CA GLN A 436 9.47 -10.82 -16.72
C GLN A 436 9.62 -9.33 -17.00
N THR A 437 8.68 -8.76 -17.76
CA THR A 437 8.75 -7.40 -18.30
C THR A 437 7.37 -6.75 -18.23
N LEU A 438 7.32 -5.46 -17.90
CA LEU A 438 6.13 -4.62 -18.12
C LEU A 438 6.41 -3.60 -19.21
N GLN A 439 5.43 -3.39 -20.09
CA GLN A 439 5.40 -2.32 -21.08
C GLN A 439 4.23 -1.39 -20.81
N PHE A 440 4.45 -0.09 -20.99
CA PHE A 440 3.46 0.94 -20.69
C PHE A 440 3.05 1.69 -21.96
N ARG A 441 1.76 1.95 -22.10
CA ARG A 441 1.19 2.79 -23.16
C ARG A 441 0.19 3.76 -22.57
N LEU A 442 0.07 4.92 -23.21
CA LEU A 442 -1.03 5.84 -22.97
C LEU A 442 -1.96 5.86 -24.17
N ASP A 443 -3.24 5.95 -23.89
CA ASP A 443 -4.32 6.09 -24.84
C ASP A 443 -5.25 7.20 -24.34
N SER A 444 -5.90 7.95 -25.23
CA SER A 444 -6.67 9.16 -24.85
C SER A 444 -7.88 9.37 -25.75
N SER A 445 -8.91 10.07 -25.25
CA SER A 445 -9.97 10.63 -26.10
C SER A 445 -9.46 11.77 -27.00
N ASP A 446 -8.36 12.44 -26.63
CA ASP A 446 -7.75 13.53 -27.38
C ASP A 446 -6.59 13.03 -28.26
N GLN A 447 -6.95 12.57 -29.46
CA GLN A 447 -5.99 12.09 -30.47
C GLN A 447 -6.13 12.82 -31.80
N GLY A 448 -5.00 12.97 -32.47
CA GLY A 448 -4.90 13.46 -33.84
C GLY A 448 -4.30 12.41 -34.78
N PRO A 449 -4.07 12.78 -36.06
CA PRO A 449 -3.49 11.88 -37.06
C PRO A 449 -2.09 11.35 -36.72
N PHE A 450 -1.41 11.95 -35.74
CA PHE A 450 -0.02 11.65 -35.36
C PHE A 450 0.10 11.03 -33.95
N GLY A 451 -1.02 10.65 -33.33
CA GLY A 451 -1.06 10.09 -31.97
C GLY A 451 -1.77 11.00 -30.98
N LEU A 452 -1.42 10.88 -29.70
CA LEU A 452 -2.00 11.71 -28.64
C LEU A 452 -1.68 13.19 -28.87
N ASN A 453 -2.68 14.04 -28.75
CA ASN A 453 -2.49 15.50 -28.73
C ASN A 453 -2.01 15.96 -27.35
N THR A 454 -2.48 15.30 -26.30
CA THR A 454 -2.05 15.50 -24.91
C THR A 454 -0.60 15.00 -24.70
N PRO A 455 0.21 15.65 -23.85
CA PRO A 455 1.50 15.13 -23.43
C PRO A 455 1.41 13.69 -22.89
N ALA A 456 2.29 12.81 -23.38
CA ALA A 456 2.27 11.39 -23.03
C ALA A 456 3.16 11.07 -21.81
N TYR A 457 3.01 11.84 -20.73
CA TYR A 457 3.79 11.67 -19.50
C TYR A 457 2.92 11.19 -18.33
N PHE A 458 3.46 10.32 -17.50
CA PHE A 458 2.89 9.98 -16.19
C PHE A 458 4.02 9.66 -15.21
N CYS A 459 3.71 9.52 -13.93
CA CYS A 459 4.69 9.18 -12.92
C CYS A 459 4.35 7.82 -12.30
N ILE A 460 5.38 7.07 -11.91
CA ILE A 460 5.25 5.80 -11.20
C ILE A 460 6.06 5.83 -9.91
N ASP A 461 5.64 5.05 -8.93
CA ASP A 461 6.41 4.79 -7.73
C ASP A 461 6.03 3.43 -7.12
N THR A 462 6.84 2.94 -6.19
CA THR A 462 6.59 1.80 -5.30
C THR A 462 6.01 0.59 -6.05
N ILE A 463 6.90 -0.20 -6.64
CA ILE A 463 6.55 -1.46 -7.31
C ILE A 463 6.54 -2.58 -6.28
N ILE A 464 5.49 -3.38 -6.22
CA ILE A 464 5.26 -4.37 -5.16
C ILE A 464 5.16 -5.78 -5.77
N SER A 465 5.94 -6.72 -5.23
CA SER A 465 5.84 -8.14 -5.58
C SER A 465 4.69 -8.83 -4.83
N CYS A 466 4.21 -9.95 -5.35
CA CYS A 466 3.22 -10.80 -4.69
C CYS A 466 3.88 -11.90 -3.81
N GLN A 467 5.19 -11.84 -3.54
CA GLN A 467 5.85 -12.92 -2.81
C GLN A 467 5.47 -12.93 -1.32
N SER A 468 4.93 -14.04 -0.83
CA SER A 468 4.87 -14.34 0.60
C SER A 468 6.30 -14.44 1.18
N PRO A 469 6.54 -14.01 2.43
CA PRO A 469 7.82 -14.27 3.09
C PRO A 469 8.14 -15.75 2.98
N ALA A 470 9.36 -16.09 2.53
CA ALA A 470 9.80 -17.48 2.53
C ALA A 470 9.67 -18.03 3.95
N GLU A 471 8.88 -19.10 4.11
CA GLU A 471 8.91 -19.91 5.33
C GLU A 471 10.36 -20.32 5.56
N LYS A 472 10.96 -19.83 6.64
CA LYS A 472 12.29 -20.24 7.10
C LYS A 472 12.17 -21.32 8.14
#